data_AF-A0A315X9F3-F1
#
_entry.id   AF-A0A315X9F3-F1
#
_cell.length_a   1.000
_cell.length_b   1.000
_cell.length_c   1.000
_cell.angle_alpha   90.00
_cell.angle_beta   90.00
_cell.angle_gamma   90.00
#
_symmetry.space_group_name_H-M   'P 1'
#
loop_
_entity.id
_entity.type
_entity.pdbx_description
1 polymer ?
#
loop_
_entity_poly.entity_id
_entity_poly.type
_entity_poly.pdbx_seq_one_letter_code
_entity_poly.pdbx_strand_id
1 'polypeptide(L)'
;MDEIDGILARYEQELLYFEYTKDELEPLMEDLLGALDAYFSNRDDPQVLEGAKTLRLQYVMRLAELRPLVEAWASIRGSNDLAWEAADAMNDTQAARLQALARREAALGAGRDRFDELQDRTRSLLLVFEEATE
;
A
#
# COMPACT_ATOMS: atom_id res chain seq x y z
N MET A 1 0.05 -29.46 -7.23
CA MET A 1 0.69 -28.48 -6.34
C MET A 1 0.24 -28.84 -4.95
N ASP A 2 1.17 -29.02 -4.01
CA ASP A 2 0.85 -29.34 -2.62
C ASP A 2 0.04 -28.19 -1.99
N GLU A 3 -0.86 -28.49 -1.06
CA GLU A 3 -1.75 -27.50 -0.43
C GLU A 3 -0.92 -26.43 0.31
N ILE A 4 0.12 -26.87 1.01
CA ILE A 4 1.08 -26.00 1.73
C ILE A 4 1.84 -25.09 0.75
N ASP A 5 2.27 -25.61 -0.40
CA ASP A 5 2.95 -24.81 -1.41
C ASP A 5 2.04 -23.70 -1.97
N GLY A 6 0.74 -23.98 -2.09
CA GLY A 6 -0.27 -23.01 -2.48
C GLY A 6 -0.52 -21.93 -1.42
N ILE A 7 -0.44 -22.27 -0.12
CA ILE A 7 -0.50 -21.28 0.98
C ILE A 7 0.75 -20.39 0.95
N LEU A 8 1.94 -20.97 0.87
CA LEU A 8 3.20 -20.22 0.82
C LEU A 8 3.30 -19.32 -0.42
N ALA A 9 2.78 -19.75 -1.57
CA ALA A 9 2.70 -18.93 -2.77
C ALA A 9 1.75 -17.74 -2.59
N ARG A 10 0.60 -17.92 -1.93
CA ARG A 10 -0.31 -16.81 -1.63
C ARG A 10 0.30 -15.83 -0.63
N TYR A 11 1.02 -16.32 0.39
CA TYR A 11 1.74 -15.44 1.33
C TYR A 11 2.81 -14.61 0.62
N GLU A 12 3.61 -15.23 -0.26
CA GLU A 12 4.57 -14.51 -1.09
C GLU A 12 3.90 -13.44 -1.98
N GLN A 13 2.77 -13.79 -2.59
CA GLN A 13 2.00 -12.88 -3.44
C GLN A 13 1.42 -11.69 -2.64
N GLU A 14 0.96 -11.93 -1.41
CA GLU A 14 0.48 -10.89 -0.49
C GLU A 14 1.59 -9.89 -0.15
N LEU A 15 2.82 -10.35 0.10
CA LEU A 15 3.97 -9.46 0.33
C LEU A 15 4.33 -8.65 -0.92
N LEU A 16 4.33 -9.28 -2.10
CA LEU A 16 4.61 -8.62 -3.38
C LEU A 16 3.58 -7.53 -3.70
N TYR A 17 2.31 -7.77 -3.41
CA TYR A 17 1.25 -6.76 -3.61
C TYR A 17 1.43 -5.56 -2.70
N PHE A 18 1.80 -5.78 -1.43
CA PHE A 18 2.09 -4.68 -0.52
C PHE A 18 3.27 -3.84 -1.03
N GLU A 19 4.41 -4.48 -1.33
CA GLU A 19 5.61 -3.78 -1.81
C GLU A 19 5.34 -2.98 -3.07
N TYR A 20 4.70 -3.60 -4.07
CA TYR A 20 4.36 -2.91 -5.30
C TYR A 20 3.43 -1.72 -5.06
N THR A 21 2.38 -1.90 -4.27
CA THR A 21 1.43 -0.80 -3.95
C THR A 21 2.13 0.33 -3.20
N LYS A 22 3.01 -0.01 -2.26
CA LYS A 22 3.82 0.94 -1.49
C LYS A 22 4.74 1.74 -2.41
N ASP A 23 5.54 1.07 -3.22
CA ASP A 23 6.52 1.71 -4.11
C ASP A 23 5.86 2.66 -5.11
N GLU A 24 4.62 2.35 -5.53
CA GLU A 24 3.87 3.16 -6.48
C GLU A 24 3.12 4.34 -5.85
N LEU A 25 2.59 4.18 -4.64
CA LEU A 25 1.76 5.21 -4.01
C LEU A 25 2.51 6.10 -3.05
N GLU A 26 3.58 5.62 -2.40
CA GLU A 26 4.31 6.39 -1.39
C GLU A 26 4.84 7.72 -1.95
N PRO A 27 5.55 7.76 -3.11
CA PRO A 27 6.03 9.03 -3.68
C PRO A 27 4.89 9.97 -4.07
N LEU A 28 3.81 9.43 -4.63
CA LEU A 28 2.65 10.23 -5.04
C LEU A 28 1.92 10.85 -3.85
N MET A 29 1.82 10.12 -2.73
CA MET A 29 1.24 10.64 -1.49
C MET A 29 2.12 11.75 -0.91
N GLU A 30 3.44 11.59 -0.93
CA GLU A 30 4.37 12.63 -0.45
C GLU A 30 4.27 13.93 -1.27
N ASP A 31 4.31 13.82 -2.60
CA ASP A 31 4.17 14.96 -3.49
C ASP A 31 2.81 15.64 -3.33
N LEU A 32 1.73 14.85 -3.25
CA LEU A 32 0.38 15.36 -3.04
C LEU A 32 0.26 16.06 -1.70
N LEU A 33 0.75 15.46 -0.60
CA LEU A 33 0.73 16.09 0.71
C LEU A 33 1.49 17.42 0.73
N GLY A 34 2.66 17.50 0.07
CA GLY A 34 3.40 18.74 -0.08
C GLY A 34 2.60 19.82 -0.82
N ALA A 35 1.89 19.45 -1.89
CA ALA A 35 1.04 20.38 -2.63
C ALA A 35 -0.20 20.82 -1.85
N LEU A 36 -0.81 19.92 -1.08
CA LEU A 36 -1.93 20.23 -0.19
C LEU A 36 -1.50 21.18 0.94
N ASP A 37 -0.35 20.93 1.58
CA ASP A 37 0.22 21.81 2.60
C ASP A 37 0.50 23.22 2.03
N ALA A 38 1.05 23.29 0.80
CA ALA A 38 1.27 24.56 0.10
C ALA A 38 -0.04 25.30 -0.18
N TYR A 39 -1.07 24.60 -0.67
CA TYR A 39 -2.40 25.16 -0.92
C TYR A 39 -3.01 25.73 0.36
N PHE A 40 -2.99 24.98 1.47
CA PHE A 40 -3.55 25.45 2.72
C PHE A 40 -2.78 26.63 3.33
N SER A 41 -1.50 26.77 2.99
CA SER A 41 -0.66 27.91 3.40
C SER A 41 -0.87 29.16 2.55
N ASN A 42 -1.30 29.03 1.29
CA ASN A 42 -1.50 30.14 0.36
C ASN A 42 -2.66 29.87 -0.61
N ARG A 43 -3.89 29.96 -0.09
CA ARG A 43 -5.12 29.60 -0.83
C ARG A 43 -5.44 30.52 -2.01
N ASP A 44 -4.92 31.74 -1.99
CA ASP A 44 -5.23 32.76 -3.00
C ASP A 44 -4.33 32.65 -4.25
N ASP A 45 -3.33 31.77 -4.24
CA ASP A 45 -2.43 31.56 -5.38
C ASP A 45 -3.00 30.52 -6.36
N PRO A 46 -3.40 30.94 -7.59
CA PRO A 46 -3.98 30.03 -8.56
C PRO A 46 -2.99 28.95 -9.04
N GLN A 47 -1.69 29.21 -9.03
CA GLN A 47 -0.69 28.23 -9.45
C GLN A 47 -0.57 27.09 -8.42
N VAL A 48 -0.67 27.42 -7.14
CA VAL A 48 -0.64 26.43 -6.05
C VAL A 48 -1.89 25.55 -6.11
N LEU A 49 -3.07 26.14 -6.33
CA LEU A 49 -4.31 25.39 -6.53
C LEU A 49 -4.23 24.42 -7.71
N GLU A 50 -3.76 24.89 -8.87
CA GLU A 50 -3.66 24.05 -10.07
C GLU A 50 -2.64 22.92 -9.91
N GLY A 51 -1.52 23.18 -9.24
CA GLY A 51 -0.54 22.17 -8.87
C GLY A 51 -1.14 21.07 -8.00
N ALA A 52 -1.88 21.44 -6.94
CA ALA A 52 -2.57 20.49 -6.07
C ALA A 52 -3.62 19.66 -6.83
N LYS A 53 -4.41 20.29 -7.71
CA LYS A 53 -5.39 19.59 -8.56
C LYS A 53 -4.73 18.57 -9.50
N THR A 54 -3.59 18.93 -10.08
CA THR A 54 -2.82 18.05 -10.97
C THR A 54 -2.33 16.81 -10.25
N LEU A 55 -1.70 16.98 -9.07
CA LEU A 55 -1.20 15.86 -8.28
C LEU A 55 -2.33 14.99 -7.72
N ARG A 56 -3.46 15.61 -7.32
CA ARG A 56 -4.67 14.89 -6.95
C ARG A 56 -5.18 14.00 -8.08
N LEU A 57 -5.22 14.52 -9.31
CA LEU A 57 -5.63 13.72 -10.47
C LEU A 57 -4.69 12.53 -10.71
N GLN A 58 -3.37 12.76 -10.66
CA GLN A 58 -2.37 11.69 -10.82
C GLN A 58 -2.53 10.60 -9.75
N TYR A 59 -2.68 10.99 -8.49
CA TYR A 59 -2.91 10.07 -7.37
C TYR A 59 -4.19 9.23 -7.58
N VAL A 60 -5.31 9.86 -7.93
CA VAL A 60 -6.59 9.17 -8.17
C VAL A 60 -6.51 8.23 -9.37
N MET A 61 -5.84 8.64 -10.45
CA MET A 61 -5.61 7.77 -11.61
C MET A 61 -4.79 6.53 -11.22
N ARG A 62 -3.72 6.72 -10.44
CA ARG A 62 -2.89 5.59 -9.98
C ARG A 62 -3.67 4.64 -9.08
N LEU A 63 -4.48 5.17 -8.16
CA LEU A 63 -5.39 4.35 -7.34
C LEU A 63 -6.36 3.53 -8.20
N ALA A 64 -6.92 4.12 -9.26
CA ALA A 64 -7.82 3.42 -10.16
C ALA A 64 -7.13 2.28 -10.92
N GLU A 65 -5.87 2.48 -11.34
CA GLU A 65 -5.04 1.43 -11.97
C GLU A 65 -4.68 0.29 -11.02
N LEU A 66 -4.42 0.60 -9.75
CA LEU A 66 -4.07 -0.38 -8.72
C LEU A 66 -5.29 -1.13 -8.18
N ARG A 67 -6.51 -0.65 -8.43
CA ARG A 67 -7.73 -1.23 -7.87
C ARG A 67 -7.88 -2.75 -8.11
N PRO A 68 -7.65 -3.31 -9.32
CA PRO A 68 -7.75 -4.75 -9.53
C PRO A 68 -6.72 -5.55 -8.71
N LEU A 69 -5.55 -4.95 -8.47
CA LEU A 69 -4.50 -5.56 -7.64
C LEU A 69 -4.93 -5.62 -6.18
N VAL A 70 -5.51 -4.54 -5.66
CA VAL A 70 -6.02 -4.49 -4.27
C VAL A 70 -7.17 -5.47 -4.08
N GLU A 71 -8.06 -5.61 -5.07
CA GLU A 71 -9.13 -6.60 -5.05
C GLU A 71 -8.57 -8.04 -5.05
N ALA A 72 -7.54 -8.32 -5.86
CA ALA A 72 -6.84 -9.59 -5.86
C ALA A 72 -6.14 -9.86 -4.50
N TRP A 73 -5.48 -8.84 -3.94
CA TRP A 73 -4.82 -8.95 -2.64
C TRP A 73 -5.82 -9.27 -1.53
N ALA A 74 -6.99 -8.61 -1.51
CA ALA A 74 -8.05 -8.88 -0.54
C ALA A 74 -8.50 -10.36 -0.56
N SER A 75 -8.44 -11.03 -1.72
CA SER A 75 -8.83 -12.44 -1.85
C SER A 75 -7.83 -13.44 -1.26
N ILE A 76 -6.58 -13.03 -1.04
CA ILE A 76 -5.50 -13.88 -0.51
C ILE A 76 -5.00 -13.42 0.86
N ARG A 77 -5.61 -12.38 1.44
CA ARG A 77 -5.20 -11.80 2.71
C ARG A 77 -5.25 -12.81 3.85
N GLY A 78 -4.28 -12.73 4.76
CA GLY A 78 -4.16 -13.65 5.90
C GLY A 78 -3.48 -14.98 5.53
N SER A 79 -2.79 -15.01 4.39
CA SER A 79 -2.04 -16.21 3.99
C SER A 79 -0.85 -16.48 4.91
N ASN A 80 -0.38 -15.49 5.66
CA ASN A 80 0.64 -15.65 6.68
C ASN A 80 0.13 -16.51 7.86
N ASP A 81 -1.06 -16.23 8.37
CA ASP A 81 -1.69 -16.96 9.48
C ASP A 81 -1.93 -18.41 9.06
N LEU A 82 -2.49 -18.62 7.86
CA LEU A 82 -2.66 -19.96 7.29
C LEU A 82 -1.32 -20.71 7.12
N ALA A 83 -0.24 -20.01 6.76
CA ALA A 83 1.07 -20.63 6.62
C ALA A 83 1.63 -21.07 7.98
N TRP A 84 1.40 -20.29 9.04
CA TRP A 84 1.80 -20.64 10.40
C TRP A 84 0.95 -21.77 10.99
N GLU A 85 -0.35 -21.81 10.71
CA GLU A 85 -1.22 -22.93 11.09
C GLU A 85 -0.78 -24.26 10.46
N ALA A 86 -0.26 -24.21 9.23
CA ALA A 86 0.25 -25.38 8.52
C ALA A 86 1.70 -25.77 8.87
N ALA A 87 2.38 -25.02 9.75
CA ALA A 87 3.82 -25.16 9.98
C ALA A 87 4.25 -26.56 10.44
N ASP A 88 3.44 -27.23 11.27
CA ASP A 88 3.73 -28.58 11.78
C ASP A 88 3.70 -29.67 10.70
N ALA A 89 3.04 -29.41 9.57
CA ALA A 89 2.94 -30.32 8.44
C ALA A 89 4.01 -30.07 7.35
N MET A 90 4.83 -29.02 7.50
CA MET A 90 5.83 -28.63 6.51
C MET A 90 7.04 -29.56 6.50
N ASN A 91 7.56 -29.84 5.31
CA ASN A 91 8.92 -30.36 5.17
C ASN A 91 9.97 -29.24 5.33
N ASP A 92 11.25 -29.61 5.43
CA ASP A 92 12.36 -28.66 5.65
C ASP A 92 12.42 -27.53 4.61
N THR A 93 12.10 -27.82 3.33
CA THR A 93 12.09 -26.81 2.26
C THR A 93 10.96 -25.80 2.47
N GLN A 94 9.77 -26.29 2.80
CA GLN A 94 8.59 -25.46 3.08
C GLN A 94 8.79 -24.60 4.33
N ALA A 95 9.34 -25.18 5.39
CA ALA A 95 9.68 -24.47 6.62
C ALA A 95 10.74 -23.37 6.36
N ALA A 96 11.78 -23.66 5.59
CA ALA A 96 12.78 -22.66 5.21
C ALA A 96 12.16 -21.50 4.40
N ARG A 97 11.21 -21.80 3.50
CA ARG A 97 10.47 -20.79 2.73
C ARG A 97 9.58 -19.93 3.64
N LEU A 98 8.83 -20.52 4.58
CA LEU A 98 8.05 -19.77 5.57
C LEU A 98 8.94 -18.80 6.36
N GLN A 99 10.10 -19.26 6.84
CA GLN A 99 11.05 -18.42 7.59
C GLN A 99 11.61 -17.28 6.75
N ALA A 100 11.84 -17.49 5.45
CA ALA A 100 12.27 -16.43 4.54
C ALA A 100 11.17 -15.37 4.35
N LEU A 101 9.91 -15.80 4.17
CA LEU A 101 8.77 -14.91 4.03
C LEU A 101 8.52 -14.11 5.32
N ALA A 102 8.59 -14.73 6.48
CA ALA A 102 8.44 -14.05 7.78
C ALA A 102 9.52 -12.97 8.00
N ARG A 103 10.78 -13.25 7.61
CA ARG A 103 11.86 -12.24 7.65
C ARG A 103 11.60 -11.07 6.70
N ARG A 104 11.08 -11.34 5.50
CA ARG A 104 10.68 -10.30 4.55
C ARG A 104 9.55 -9.46 5.11
N GLU A 105 8.49 -10.08 5.64
CA GLU A 105 7.39 -9.35 6.26
C GLU A 105 7.85 -8.47 7.42
N ALA A 106 8.74 -8.97 8.29
CA ALA A 106 9.31 -8.17 9.38
C ALA A 106 10.08 -6.94 8.87
N ALA A 107 10.85 -7.08 7.78
CA ALA A 107 11.54 -5.95 7.14
C ALA A 107 10.55 -4.94 6.53
N LEU A 108 9.43 -5.43 6.00
CA LEU A 108 8.35 -4.60 5.46
C LEU A 108 7.53 -3.90 6.55
N GLY A 109 7.48 -4.44 7.77
CA GLY A 109 6.73 -3.87 8.90
C GLY A 109 7.08 -2.41 9.18
N ALA A 110 8.37 -2.05 9.18
CA ALA A 110 8.78 -0.65 9.33
C ALA A 110 8.31 0.26 8.18
N GLY A 111 8.18 -0.30 6.97
CA GLY A 111 7.65 0.39 5.81
C GLY A 111 6.12 0.49 5.78
N ARG A 112 5.40 -0.36 6.53
CA ARG A 112 3.94 -0.35 6.68
C ARG A 112 3.49 0.83 7.52
N ASP A 113 4.10 1.04 8.69
CA ASP A 113 3.70 2.13 9.59
C ASP A 113 3.76 3.49 8.90
N ARG A 114 4.86 3.78 8.19
CA ARG A 114 5.00 5.02 7.39
C ARG A 114 3.94 5.12 6.28
N PHE A 115 3.70 4.02 5.58
CA PHE A 115 2.75 4.00 4.47
C PHE A 115 1.33 4.27 4.96
N ASP A 116 0.94 3.65 6.09
CA ASP A 116 -0.36 3.84 6.73
C ASP A 116 -0.51 5.29 7.21
N GLU A 117 0.52 5.88 7.83
CA GLU A 117 0.53 7.30 8.23
C GLU A 117 0.33 8.25 7.02
N LEU A 118 1.04 7.99 5.91
CA LEU A 118 0.89 8.77 4.68
C LEU A 118 -0.50 8.63 4.09
N GLN A 119 -1.06 7.41 4.07
CA GLN A 119 -2.40 7.16 3.56
C GLN A 119 -3.46 7.89 4.39
N ASP A 120 -3.37 7.81 5.72
CA ASP A 120 -4.30 8.47 6.63
C ASP A 120 -4.24 9.99 6.51
N ARG A 121 -3.03 10.57 6.43
CA ARG A 121 -2.84 12.01 6.26
C ARG A 121 -3.35 12.47 4.90
N THR A 122 -3.03 11.73 3.83
CA THR A 122 -3.47 12.05 2.46
C THR A 122 -4.99 12.05 2.40
N ARG A 123 -5.65 10.99 2.89
CA ARG A 123 -7.12 10.91 2.95
C ARG A 123 -7.74 12.11 3.66
N SER A 124 -7.18 12.47 4.82
CA SER A 124 -7.73 13.55 5.66
C SER A 124 -7.61 14.92 4.99
N LEU A 125 -6.44 15.26 4.45
CA LEU A 125 -6.22 16.55 3.79
C LEU A 125 -6.92 16.64 2.43
N LEU A 126 -6.98 15.53 1.68
CA LEU A 126 -7.66 15.50 0.39
C LEU A 126 -9.15 15.77 0.55
N LEU A 127 -9.80 15.19 1.56
CA LEU A 127 -11.22 15.47 1.86
C LEU A 127 -11.48 16.98 2.03
N VAL A 128 -10.68 17.62 2.88
CA VAL A 128 -10.81 19.07 3.16
C VAL A 128 -10.51 19.91 1.92
N PHE A 129 -9.58 19.47 1.09
CA PHE A 129 -9.23 20.15 -0.16
C PHE A 129 -10.37 20.10 -1.18
N GLU A 130 -11.01 18.94 -1.36
CA GLU A 130 -12.16 18.81 -2.25
C GLU A 130 -13.31 19.71 -1.78
N GLU A 131 -13.66 19.67 -0.49
CA GLU A 131 -14.71 20.54 0.09
C GLU A 131 -14.45 22.04 -0.11
N ALA A 132 -13.18 22.45 -0.13
CA ALA A 132 -12.79 23.85 -0.30
C ALA A 132 -12.70 24.31 -1.77
N THR A 133 -12.73 23.36 -2.72
CA THR A 133 -12.46 23.63 -4.15
C THR A 133 -13.57 23.19 -5.10
N GLU A 134 -14.62 22.54 -4.58
CA GLU A 134 -15.95 22.43 -5.19
C GLU A 134 -16.69 23.78 -5.24
#